data_AF-A0A1W6ZTG6-F1
#
_entry.id   AF-A0A1W6ZTG6-F1
#
_cell.length_a   1.000
_cell.length_b   1.000
_cell.length_c   1.000
_cell.angle_alpha   90.00
_cell.angle_beta   90.00
_cell.angle_gamma   90.00
#
_symmetry.space_group_name_H-M   'P 1'
#
loop_
_entity.id
_entity.type
_entity.pdbx_description
1 polymer ?
#
loop_
_entity_poly.entity_id
_entity_poly.type
_entity_poly.pdbx_seq_one_letter_code
_entity_poly.pdbx_strand_id
1 'polypeptide(L)'
;MPSYDDEDLKLSKLLCKKEVQEFIFRIVQSRTLTEANFTQEVSAIDPAESLSNFLLASGFVIREAFVECRQNSQRIARFNSDDVTLDSLMIKCATCGRYYRDERIYSAFVASEKLKNLITSSRWMNVLVTDSLIQSGIPREFIYWNFSFGADEIDIVAFIDTLPWVFELKDREFSVTDAHHFNYRRSVIEPSQAFIVTSRSVSPDAKRVFEEISGRGDVGTILGSSPTLPYPNLIEGLQDLGGVLEKMVDSHFQTKVGAEIKSALGGIDRIISNVVLASVASEQKQRSVGE
;
A
#
# COMPACT_ATOMS: atom_id res chain seq x y z
N MET A 1 12.53 -0.07 -5.97
CA MET A 1 12.65 -0.55 -4.58
C MET A 1 11.96 0.43 -3.65
N PRO A 2 11.37 -0.04 -2.52
CA PRO A 2 10.71 0.81 -1.55
C PRO A 2 11.66 1.88 -1.02
N SER A 3 11.23 3.13 -1.03
CA SER A 3 11.98 4.26 -0.49
C SER A 3 11.00 5.18 0.23
N TYR A 4 11.15 5.25 1.55
CA TYR A 4 10.37 6.12 2.43
C TYR A 4 11.17 6.33 3.72
N ASP A 5 10.93 7.45 4.39
CA ASP A 5 11.52 7.76 5.70
C ASP A 5 10.55 7.47 6.86
N ASP A 6 11.03 7.63 8.09
CA ASP A 6 10.23 7.35 9.29
C ASP A 6 9.03 8.29 9.44
N GLU A 7 9.12 9.50 8.90
CA GLU A 7 8.03 10.48 8.92
C GLU A 7 6.92 10.06 7.95
N ASP A 8 7.28 9.61 6.74
CA ASP A 8 6.35 9.04 5.76
C ASP A 8 5.61 7.85 6.35
N LEU A 9 6.33 6.95 7.04
CA LEU A 9 5.73 5.81 7.71
C LEU A 9 4.75 6.25 8.82
N LYS A 10 5.17 7.18 9.67
CA LYS A 10 4.34 7.69 10.76
C LYS A 10 3.07 8.36 10.24
N LEU A 11 3.18 9.19 9.19
CA LEU A 11 2.02 9.81 8.57
C LEU A 11 1.12 8.75 7.91
N SER A 12 1.70 7.77 7.22
CA SER A 12 0.92 6.69 6.59
C SER A 12 0.11 5.90 7.62
N LYS A 13 0.68 5.64 8.82
CA LYS A 13 -0.06 5.03 9.94
C LYS A 13 -1.20 5.91 10.45
N LEU A 14 -1.00 7.23 10.49
CA LEU A 14 -2.05 8.17 10.87
C LEU A 14 -3.18 8.24 9.84
N LEU A 15 -2.87 8.08 8.54
CA LEU A 15 -3.85 8.06 7.45
C LEU A 15 -4.81 6.86 7.49
N CYS A 16 -4.53 5.83 8.29
CA CYS A 16 -5.51 4.77 8.59
C CYS A 16 -6.74 5.29 9.36
N LYS A 17 -6.63 6.46 10.02
CA LYS A 17 -7.76 7.14 10.67
C LYS A 17 -8.50 7.99 9.64
N LYS A 18 -9.79 7.75 9.47
CA LYS A 18 -10.62 8.39 8.44
C LYS A 18 -10.62 9.91 8.56
N GLU A 19 -10.69 10.44 9.77
CA GLU A 19 -10.74 11.88 10.04
C GLU A 19 -9.43 12.57 9.60
N VAL A 20 -8.29 11.92 9.88
CA VAL A 20 -6.96 12.40 9.46
C VAL A 20 -6.84 12.31 7.94
N GLN A 21 -7.27 11.20 7.35
CA GLN A 21 -7.24 10.99 5.91
C GLN A 21 -8.03 12.07 5.16
N GLU A 22 -9.28 12.31 5.57
CA GLU A 22 -10.16 13.32 4.98
C GLU A 22 -9.58 14.73 5.10
N PHE A 23 -8.98 15.05 6.25
CA PHE A 23 -8.30 16.32 6.45
C PHE A 23 -7.09 16.50 5.54
N ILE A 24 -6.18 15.52 5.50
CA ILE A 24 -4.99 15.58 4.65
C ILE A 24 -5.37 15.69 3.17
N PHE A 25 -6.36 14.91 2.74
CA PHE A 25 -6.85 14.95 1.36
C PHE A 25 -7.44 16.31 1.02
N ARG A 26 -8.19 16.89 1.97
CA ARG A 26 -8.70 18.25 1.84
C ARG A 26 -7.55 19.27 1.78
N ILE A 27 -6.49 19.17 2.57
CA ILE A 27 -5.33 20.09 2.45
C ILE A 27 -4.69 19.98 1.06
N VAL A 28 -4.51 18.75 0.56
CA VAL A 28 -3.88 18.53 -0.76
C VAL A 28 -4.75 19.10 -1.89
N GLN A 29 -6.09 19.02 -1.77
CA GLN A 29 -7.04 19.55 -2.76
C GLN A 29 -7.29 21.07 -2.62
N SER A 30 -7.47 21.54 -1.39
CA SER A 30 -7.68 22.95 -1.05
C SER A 30 -6.34 23.66 -1.13
N ARG A 31 -6.11 24.34 -2.24
CA ARG A 31 -4.82 24.98 -2.58
C ARG A 31 -4.17 25.77 -1.43
N THR A 32 -4.95 26.26 -0.45
CA THR A 32 -4.50 26.94 0.78
C THR A 32 -5.52 26.81 1.91
N LEU A 33 -5.06 26.69 3.16
CA LEU A 33 -5.87 26.86 4.39
C LEU A 33 -5.34 28.01 5.23
N THR A 34 -6.20 28.92 5.66
CA THR A 34 -5.81 29.99 6.60
C THR A 34 -5.38 29.40 7.94
N GLU A 35 -4.55 30.12 8.70
CA GLU A 35 -4.05 29.63 9.99
C GLU A 35 -5.18 29.32 10.99
N ALA A 36 -6.22 30.15 11.01
CA ALA A 36 -7.39 29.95 11.85
C ALA A 36 -8.13 28.65 11.48
N ASN A 37 -8.38 28.42 10.18
CA ASN A 37 -9.07 27.23 9.71
C ASN A 37 -8.22 25.97 9.94
N PHE A 38 -6.92 26.03 9.65
CA PHE A 38 -6.01 24.91 9.90
C PHE A 38 -6.02 24.51 11.38
N THR A 39 -5.87 25.49 12.28
CA THR A 39 -5.89 25.24 13.73
C THR A 39 -7.23 24.65 14.16
N GLN A 40 -8.34 25.26 13.74
CA GLN A 40 -9.69 24.79 14.07
C GLN A 40 -9.94 23.35 13.60
N GLU A 41 -9.58 23.02 12.35
CA GLU A 41 -9.80 21.69 11.79
C GLU A 41 -8.91 20.63 12.46
N VAL A 42 -7.63 20.94 12.71
CA VAL A 42 -6.73 19.98 13.38
C VAL A 42 -7.17 19.77 14.83
N SER A 43 -7.52 20.82 15.57
CA SER A 43 -7.98 20.68 16.97
C SER A 43 -9.26 19.87 17.10
N ALA A 44 -10.10 19.81 16.06
CA ALA A 44 -11.27 18.94 16.04
C ALA A 44 -10.91 17.45 15.91
N ILE A 45 -9.77 17.13 15.30
CA ILE A 45 -9.28 15.76 15.08
C ILE A 45 -8.35 15.32 16.21
N ASP A 46 -7.47 16.21 16.64
CA ASP A 46 -6.47 16.00 17.67
C ASP A 46 -6.33 17.24 18.57
N PRO A 47 -7.10 17.31 19.67
CA PRO A 47 -7.06 18.42 20.60
C PRO A 47 -5.70 18.62 21.28
N ALA A 48 -4.82 17.60 21.30
CA ALA A 48 -3.51 17.67 21.92
C ALA A 48 -2.44 18.34 21.03
N GLU A 49 -2.83 18.83 19.84
CA GLU A 49 -1.95 19.49 18.86
C GLU A 49 -0.76 18.63 18.40
N SER A 50 -0.81 17.31 18.60
CA SER A 50 0.30 16.43 18.22
C SER A 50 0.38 16.27 16.70
N LEU A 51 -0.77 16.28 16.02
CA LEU A 51 -0.88 16.20 14.56
C LEU A 51 -0.38 17.47 13.87
N SER A 52 -0.81 18.66 14.32
CA SER A 52 -0.36 19.94 13.72
C SER A 52 1.15 20.08 13.87
N ASN A 53 1.67 19.87 15.07
CA ASN A 53 3.11 19.93 15.34
C ASN A 53 3.89 18.93 14.49
N PHE A 54 3.39 17.70 14.35
CA PHE A 54 4.01 16.68 13.50
C PHE A 54 4.02 17.09 12.03
N LEU A 55 2.89 17.56 11.48
CA LEU A 55 2.78 17.95 10.08
C LEU A 55 3.71 19.11 9.70
N LEU A 56 3.88 20.08 10.61
CA LEU A 56 4.76 21.22 10.41
C LEU A 56 6.23 20.83 10.58
N ALA A 57 6.57 20.13 11.68
CA ALA A 57 7.94 19.75 11.97
C ALA A 57 8.53 18.79 10.92
N SER A 58 7.70 17.90 10.37
CA SER A 58 8.11 16.94 9.32
C SER A 58 8.04 17.53 7.90
N GLY A 59 7.69 18.81 7.77
CA GLY A 59 7.60 19.50 6.48
C GLY A 59 6.51 18.98 5.53
N PHE A 60 5.49 18.27 6.02
CA PHE A 60 4.33 17.86 5.22
C PHE A 60 3.41 19.04 4.90
N VAL A 61 3.33 19.98 5.82
CA VAL A 61 2.63 21.24 5.66
C VAL A 61 3.62 22.37 5.85
N ILE A 62 3.58 23.35 4.94
CA ILE A 62 4.44 24.54 5.01
C ILE A 62 3.57 25.79 5.13
N ARG A 63 4.14 26.82 5.75
CA ARG A 63 3.51 28.14 5.85
C ARG A 63 3.98 29.02 4.69
N GLU A 64 3.04 29.50 3.90
CA GLU A 64 3.28 30.45 2.82
C GLU A 64 2.59 31.79 3.12
N ALA A 65 3.24 32.88 2.75
CA ALA A 65 2.66 34.22 2.73
C ALA A 65 2.07 34.49 1.33
N PHE A 66 0.82 34.95 1.32
CA PHE A 66 0.07 35.31 0.13
C PHE A 66 -0.14 36.82 0.07
N VAL A 67 0.02 37.37 -1.13
CA VAL A 67 -0.28 38.78 -1.41
C VAL A 67 -1.50 38.83 -2.32
N GLU A 68 -2.53 39.51 -1.85
CA GLU A 68 -3.78 39.77 -2.58
C GLU A 68 -3.94 41.26 -2.87
N CYS A 69 -4.27 41.57 -4.12
CA CYS A 69 -4.58 42.93 -4.55
C CYS A 69 -5.82 43.44 -3.82
N ARG A 70 -5.69 44.54 -3.06
CA ARG A 70 -6.81 45.14 -2.32
C ARG A 70 -7.94 45.67 -3.19
N GLN A 71 -7.69 45.94 -4.47
CA GLN A 71 -8.70 46.47 -5.38
C GLN A 71 -9.66 45.40 -5.88
N ASN A 72 -9.18 44.17 -6.14
CA ASN A 72 -9.98 43.11 -6.77
C ASN A 72 -9.88 41.75 -6.06
N SER A 73 -9.19 41.68 -4.92
CA SER A 73 -8.95 40.48 -4.12
C SER A 73 -8.27 39.33 -4.86
N GLN A 74 -7.65 39.59 -6.02
CA GLN A 74 -6.91 38.55 -6.74
C GLN A 74 -5.56 38.31 -6.06
N ARG A 75 -5.20 37.03 -5.94
CA ARG A 75 -3.87 36.62 -5.48
C ARG A 75 -2.83 36.96 -6.55
N ILE A 76 -1.90 37.83 -6.20
CA ILE A 76 -0.86 38.34 -7.12
C ILE A 76 0.51 37.72 -6.87
N ALA A 77 0.78 37.22 -5.66
CA ALA A 77 2.05 36.55 -5.36
C ALA A 77 1.92 35.57 -4.18
N ARG A 78 2.90 34.66 -4.10
CA ARG A 78 3.11 33.73 -2.99
C ARG A 78 4.60 33.60 -2.69
N PHE A 79 4.94 33.46 -1.41
CA PHE A 79 6.31 33.31 -0.94
C PHE A 79 6.32 32.36 0.26
N ASN A 80 7.42 31.66 0.49
CA ASN A 80 7.63 31.02 1.79
C ASN A 80 7.73 32.12 2.85
N SER A 81 7.05 31.95 3.98
CA SER A 81 6.98 32.98 5.02
C SER A 81 8.35 33.33 5.62
N ASP A 82 9.29 32.39 5.59
CA ASP A 82 10.62 32.57 6.18
C ASP A 82 11.64 33.21 5.21
N ASP A 83 11.36 33.18 3.90
CA ASP A 83 12.34 33.55 2.87
C ASP A 83 12.30 35.05 2.51
N VAL A 84 11.21 35.76 2.83
CA VAL A 84 10.96 37.09 2.27
C VAL A 84 10.36 38.05 3.30
N THR A 85 11.13 39.09 3.65
CA THR A 85 10.57 40.32 4.24
C THR A 85 9.99 41.20 3.14
N LEU A 86 8.66 41.27 3.04
CA LEU A 86 7.97 42.05 2.00
C LEU A 86 8.34 43.55 2.02
N ASP A 87 8.78 44.08 3.16
CA ASP A 87 9.19 45.49 3.30
C ASP A 87 10.40 45.88 2.44
N SER A 88 11.28 44.92 2.13
CA SER A 88 12.46 45.16 1.29
C SER A 88 12.17 45.06 -0.21
N LEU A 89 10.99 44.55 -0.59
CA LEU A 89 10.62 44.35 -1.98
C LEU A 89 9.90 45.58 -2.57
N MET A 90 10.58 46.26 -3.48
CA MET A 90 10.02 47.40 -4.24
C MET A 90 9.19 46.94 -5.45
N ILE A 91 8.33 45.94 -5.26
CA ILE A 91 7.48 45.35 -6.29
C ILE A 91 6.09 45.98 -6.24
N LYS A 92 5.53 46.31 -7.40
CA LYS A 92 4.17 46.86 -7.53
C LYS A 92 3.19 45.85 -8.12
N CYS A 93 1.95 45.91 -7.65
CA CYS A 93 0.82 45.18 -8.22
C CYS A 93 0.55 45.64 -9.66
N ALA A 94 0.53 44.70 -10.60
CA ALA A 94 0.27 44.98 -12.01
C ALA A 94 -1.14 45.52 -12.26
N THR A 95 -2.10 45.25 -11.36
CA THR A 95 -3.49 45.70 -11.50
C THR A 95 -3.73 47.08 -10.91
N CYS A 96 -3.35 47.33 -9.65
CA CYS A 96 -3.70 48.57 -8.94
C CYS A 96 -2.52 49.54 -8.76
N GLY A 97 -1.29 49.12 -9.09
CA GLY A 97 -0.08 49.93 -9.00
C GLY A 97 0.48 50.15 -7.58
N ARG A 98 -0.18 49.63 -6.52
CA ARG A 98 0.32 49.70 -5.13
C ARG A 98 1.54 48.80 -4.92
N TYR A 99 2.38 49.12 -3.95
CA TYR A 99 3.47 48.22 -3.56
C TYR A 99 2.91 46.98 -2.86
N TYR A 100 3.60 45.84 -2.99
CA TYR A 100 3.18 44.59 -2.36
C TYR A 100 3.01 44.71 -0.84
N ARG A 101 3.87 45.50 -0.16
CA ARG A 101 3.74 45.79 1.28
C ARG A 101 2.43 46.50 1.66
N ASP A 102 1.82 47.22 0.71
CA ASP A 102 0.58 47.98 0.91
C ASP A 102 -0.67 47.16 0.53
N GLU A 103 -0.47 45.92 0.05
CA GLU A 103 -1.54 45.01 -0.36
C GLU A 103 -2.08 44.21 0.83
N ARG A 104 -3.02 43.29 0.59
CA ARG A 104 -3.50 42.38 1.64
C ARG A 104 -2.54 41.22 1.74
N ILE A 105 -1.81 41.15 2.84
CA ILE A 105 -0.87 40.06 3.13
C ILE A 105 -1.52 39.17 4.19
N TYR A 106 -1.52 37.86 3.95
CA TYR A 106 -1.94 36.87 4.94
C TYR A 106 -1.11 35.61 4.79
N SER A 107 -0.98 34.88 5.89
CA SER A 107 -0.31 33.59 5.91
C SER A 107 -1.35 32.47 5.86
N ALA A 108 -0.98 31.40 5.17
CA ALA A 108 -1.79 30.20 5.05
C ALA A 108 -0.89 28.97 4.97
N PHE A 109 -1.44 27.85 5.39
CA PHE A 109 -0.81 26.54 5.28
C PHE A 109 -1.14 25.90 3.93
N VAL A 110 -0.15 25.25 3.34
CA VAL A 110 -0.28 24.50 2.09
C VAL A 110 0.37 23.13 2.22
N ALA A 111 -0.14 22.15 1.47
CA ALA A 111 0.54 20.87 1.33
C ALA A 111 1.89 21.08 0.64
N SER A 112 2.95 20.53 1.25
CA SER A 112 4.27 20.48 0.63
C SER A 112 4.32 19.47 -0.51
N GLU A 113 5.37 19.51 -1.33
CA GLU A 113 5.60 18.46 -2.33
C GLU A 113 5.82 17.08 -1.69
N LYS A 114 6.43 17.03 -0.49
CA LYS A 114 6.57 15.77 0.28
C LYS A 114 5.21 15.15 0.56
N LEU A 115 4.27 15.94 1.09
CA LEU A 115 2.90 15.47 1.36
C LEU A 115 2.18 15.07 0.08
N LYS A 116 2.22 15.89 -0.97
CA LYS A 116 1.58 15.56 -2.24
C LYS A 116 2.11 14.25 -2.82
N ASN A 117 3.42 14.03 -2.79
CA ASN A 117 4.03 12.80 -3.28
C ASN A 117 3.61 11.57 -2.48
N LEU A 118 3.41 11.71 -1.16
CA LEU A 118 2.92 10.62 -0.32
C LEU A 118 1.45 10.27 -0.60
N ILE A 119 0.63 11.25 -0.97
CA ILE A 119 -0.80 11.04 -1.26
C ILE A 119 -1.05 10.60 -2.71
N THR A 120 -0.27 11.11 -3.66
CA THR A 120 -0.39 10.76 -5.08
C THR A 120 -0.26 9.26 -5.29
N SER A 121 -1.17 8.73 -6.12
CA SER A 121 -1.23 7.29 -6.46
C SER A 121 -1.29 6.37 -5.23
N SER A 122 -1.83 6.85 -4.11
CA SER A 122 -1.94 6.07 -2.87
C SER A 122 -0.58 5.58 -2.33
N ARG A 123 0.52 6.30 -2.58
CA ARG A 123 1.88 5.90 -2.15
C ARG A 123 1.96 5.59 -0.65
N TRP A 124 1.20 6.29 0.18
CA TRP A 124 1.09 6.00 1.61
C TRP A 124 0.66 4.56 1.92
N MET A 125 -0.20 3.95 1.09
CA MET A 125 -0.57 2.54 1.22
C MET A 125 0.61 1.63 0.88
N ASN A 126 1.44 2.00 -0.11
CA ASN A 126 2.65 1.24 -0.43
C ASN A 126 3.60 1.20 0.79
N VAL A 127 3.75 2.34 1.48
CA VAL A 127 4.54 2.46 2.71
C VAL A 127 3.99 1.52 3.78
N LEU A 128 2.68 1.55 4.05
CA LEU A 128 2.05 0.72 5.06
C LEU A 128 2.21 -0.77 4.83
N VAL A 129 1.87 -1.24 3.62
CA VAL A 129 1.98 -2.67 3.27
C VAL A 129 3.43 -3.12 3.37
N THR A 130 4.37 -2.30 2.91
CA THR A 130 5.79 -2.62 3.00
C THR A 130 6.27 -2.72 4.44
N ASP A 131 5.92 -1.77 5.30
CA ASP A 131 6.27 -1.83 6.73
C ASP A 131 5.68 -3.06 7.40
N SER A 132 4.44 -3.42 7.05
CA SER A 132 3.75 -4.59 7.58
C SER A 132 4.44 -5.90 7.17
N LEU A 133 4.85 -6.01 5.91
CA LEU A 133 5.62 -7.15 5.40
C LEU A 133 7.00 -7.25 6.07
N ILE A 134 7.70 -6.13 6.25
CA ILE A 134 9.00 -6.09 6.92
C ILE A 134 8.87 -6.54 8.39
N GLN A 135 7.84 -6.05 9.09
CA GLN A 135 7.56 -6.46 10.47
C GLN A 135 7.19 -7.95 10.56
N SER A 136 6.61 -8.51 9.50
CA SER A 136 6.34 -9.94 9.36
C SER A 136 7.56 -10.76 8.93
N GLY A 137 8.76 -10.16 8.90
CA GLY A 137 10.01 -10.85 8.60
C GLY A 137 10.39 -10.93 7.12
N ILE A 138 9.69 -10.22 6.23
CA ILE A 138 10.04 -10.19 4.80
C ILE A 138 11.13 -9.12 4.56
N PRO A 139 12.32 -9.50 4.06
CA PRO A 139 13.39 -8.53 3.76
C PRO A 139 12.97 -7.47 2.74
N ARG A 140 13.37 -6.22 2.97
CA ARG A 140 12.99 -5.08 2.12
C ARG A 140 13.43 -5.26 0.67
N GLU A 141 14.57 -5.91 0.46
CA GLU A 141 15.14 -6.21 -0.86
C GLU A 141 14.29 -7.15 -1.71
N PHE A 142 13.36 -7.90 -1.09
CA PHE A 142 12.42 -8.77 -1.78
C PHE A 142 11.06 -8.11 -2.04
N ILE A 143 10.91 -6.83 -1.69
CA ILE A 143 9.69 -6.07 -1.92
C ILE A 143 9.96 -5.06 -3.04
N TYR A 144 9.10 -5.03 -4.05
CA TYR A 144 9.19 -4.16 -5.21
C TYR A 144 7.91 -3.37 -5.36
N TRP A 145 8.03 -2.05 -5.48
CA TRP A 145 6.91 -1.17 -5.80
C TRP A 145 6.81 -0.99 -7.31
N ASN A 146 5.59 -0.76 -7.78
CA ASN A 146 5.32 -0.34 -9.14
C ASN A 146 5.96 -1.31 -10.15
N PHE A 147 5.78 -2.61 -9.90
CA PHE A 147 6.38 -3.66 -10.71
C PHE A 147 5.70 -3.68 -12.07
N SER A 148 6.42 -3.26 -13.10
CA SER A 148 5.89 -3.19 -14.45
C SER A 148 6.21 -4.46 -15.25
N PHE A 149 5.23 -4.94 -16.01
CA PHE A 149 5.41 -5.98 -17.01
C PHE A 149 4.68 -5.56 -18.29
N GLY A 150 5.45 -5.25 -19.34
CA GLY A 150 4.89 -4.62 -20.54
C GLY A 150 4.31 -3.23 -20.23
N ALA A 151 3.02 -3.05 -20.49
CA ALA A 151 2.29 -1.80 -20.23
C ALA A 151 1.53 -1.80 -18.89
N ASP A 152 1.53 -2.92 -18.17
CA ASP A 152 0.83 -3.09 -16.91
C ASP A 152 1.75 -2.88 -15.71
N GLU A 153 1.15 -2.44 -14.60
CA GLU A 153 1.82 -2.16 -13.33
C GLU A 153 1.06 -2.83 -12.19
N ILE A 154 1.81 -3.48 -11.29
CA ILE A 154 1.32 -3.95 -9.99
C ILE A 154 1.92 -3.08 -8.89
N ASP A 155 1.08 -2.64 -7.96
CA ASP A 155 1.46 -1.71 -6.91
C ASP A 155 2.60 -2.27 -6.04
N ILE A 156 2.47 -3.53 -5.55
CA ILE A 156 3.54 -4.22 -4.84
C ILE A 156 3.67 -5.68 -5.28
N VAL A 157 4.91 -6.11 -5.48
CA VAL A 157 5.30 -7.52 -5.57
C VAL A 157 6.30 -7.83 -4.45
N ALA A 158 6.01 -8.85 -3.65
CA ALA A 158 6.93 -9.37 -2.64
C ALA A 158 7.31 -10.81 -2.97
N PHE A 159 8.60 -11.14 -2.97
CA PHE A 159 9.05 -12.51 -3.16
C PHE A 159 9.23 -13.19 -1.81
N ILE A 160 8.33 -14.12 -1.50
CA ILE A 160 8.35 -14.90 -0.27
C ILE A 160 8.65 -16.34 -0.68
N ASP A 161 9.78 -16.87 -0.21
CA ASP A 161 10.28 -18.19 -0.62
C ASP A 161 10.40 -18.36 -2.15
N THR A 162 10.90 -17.32 -2.83
CA THR A 162 11.01 -17.21 -4.30
C THR A 162 9.67 -17.19 -5.05
N LEU A 163 8.54 -17.24 -4.35
CA LEU A 163 7.22 -17.20 -4.94
C LEU A 163 6.64 -15.77 -4.86
N PRO A 164 6.09 -15.24 -5.97
CA PRO A 164 5.58 -13.88 -6.00
C PRO A 164 4.23 -13.77 -5.29
N TRP A 165 4.17 -12.90 -4.30
CA TRP A 165 2.95 -12.36 -3.72
C TRP A 165 2.69 -11.01 -4.35
N VAL A 166 1.49 -10.80 -4.88
CA VAL A 166 1.10 -9.53 -5.53
C VAL A 166 0.04 -8.82 -4.71
N PHE A 167 0.14 -7.49 -4.63
CA PHE A 167 -0.80 -6.63 -3.92
C PHE A 167 -1.27 -5.54 -4.87
N GLU A 168 -2.58 -5.42 -5.01
CA GLU A 168 -3.24 -4.29 -5.67
C GLU A 168 -3.86 -3.40 -4.59
N LEU A 169 -3.44 -2.14 -4.57
CA LEU A 169 -3.82 -1.16 -3.56
C LEU A 169 -4.81 -0.15 -4.16
N LYS A 170 -5.84 0.20 -3.39
CA LYS A 170 -6.79 1.24 -3.76
C LYS A 170 -7.18 2.11 -2.57
N ASP A 171 -6.89 3.40 -2.68
CA ASP A 171 -7.41 4.38 -1.72
C ASP A 171 -8.83 4.85 -2.07
N ARG A 172 -9.70 3.88 -2.33
CA ARG A 172 -11.13 4.03 -2.66
C ARG A 172 -11.76 2.65 -2.68
N GLU A 173 -13.07 2.60 -2.87
CA GLU A 173 -13.74 1.34 -3.18
C GLU A 173 -13.09 0.65 -4.39
N PHE A 174 -12.83 -0.65 -4.25
CA PHE A 174 -12.32 -1.49 -5.31
C PHE A 174 -13.48 -1.93 -6.21
N SER A 175 -13.45 -1.48 -7.46
CA SER A 175 -14.57 -1.59 -8.42
C SER A 175 -14.48 -2.84 -9.28
N VAL A 176 -15.55 -3.10 -10.05
CA VAL A 176 -15.60 -4.18 -11.04
C VAL A 176 -14.52 -4.03 -12.13
N THR A 177 -14.24 -2.79 -12.56
CA THR A 177 -13.19 -2.51 -13.54
C THR A 177 -11.80 -2.85 -12.97
N ASP A 178 -11.55 -2.51 -11.70
CA ASP A 178 -10.31 -2.87 -11.03
C ASP A 178 -10.16 -4.40 -10.95
N ALA A 179 -11.27 -5.13 -10.70
CA ALA A 179 -11.25 -6.59 -10.65
C ALA A 179 -10.86 -7.24 -11.98
N HIS A 180 -11.40 -6.76 -13.10
CA HIS A 180 -11.01 -7.26 -14.42
C HIS A 180 -9.53 -6.98 -14.72
N HIS A 181 -9.06 -5.76 -14.45
CA HIS A 181 -7.64 -5.42 -14.67
C HIS A 181 -6.73 -6.26 -13.78
N PHE A 182 -7.07 -6.42 -12.51
CA PHE A 182 -6.27 -7.22 -11.59
C PHE A 182 -6.26 -8.71 -11.98
N ASN A 183 -7.38 -9.29 -12.39
CA ASN A 183 -7.43 -10.68 -12.86
C ASN A 183 -6.59 -10.90 -14.12
N TYR A 184 -6.63 -9.96 -15.08
CA TYR A 184 -5.73 -10.01 -16.22
C TYR A 184 -4.27 -10.08 -15.76
N ARG A 185 -3.84 -9.19 -14.87
CA ARG A 185 -2.46 -9.16 -14.37
C ARG A 185 -2.07 -10.43 -13.64
N ARG A 186 -2.96 -10.97 -12.81
CA ARG A 186 -2.75 -12.24 -12.08
C ARG A 186 -2.66 -13.45 -13.00
N SER A 187 -3.38 -13.44 -14.14
CA SER A 187 -3.28 -14.50 -15.14
C SER A 187 -1.92 -14.52 -15.85
N VAL A 188 -1.22 -13.39 -15.88
CA VAL A 188 0.11 -13.26 -16.50
C VAL A 188 1.23 -13.54 -15.49
N ILE A 189 1.12 -12.99 -14.28
CA ILE A 189 2.14 -13.14 -13.23
C ILE A 189 2.07 -14.52 -12.56
N GLU A 190 0.90 -15.14 -12.53
CA GLU A 190 0.62 -16.41 -11.86
C GLU A 190 1.12 -16.41 -10.38
N PRO A 191 0.68 -15.44 -9.57
CA PRO A 191 1.21 -15.26 -8.23
C PRO A 191 0.79 -16.41 -7.30
N SER A 192 1.67 -16.79 -6.37
CA SER A 192 1.32 -17.78 -5.34
C SER A 192 0.26 -17.28 -4.37
N GLN A 193 0.22 -15.96 -4.15
CA GLN A 193 -0.80 -15.28 -3.39
C GLN A 193 -1.11 -13.92 -4.03
N ALA A 194 -2.39 -13.55 -4.04
CA ALA A 194 -2.84 -12.25 -4.54
C ALA A 194 -3.66 -11.56 -3.45
N PHE A 195 -3.41 -10.27 -3.25
CA PHE A 195 -4.06 -9.45 -2.24
C PHE A 195 -4.69 -8.23 -2.88
N ILE A 196 -5.89 -7.91 -2.43
CA ILE A 196 -6.55 -6.63 -2.68
C ILE A 196 -6.59 -5.89 -1.36
N VAL A 197 -5.97 -4.72 -1.32
CA VAL A 197 -5.92 -3.89 -0.12
C VAL A 197 -6.59 -2.57 -0.45
N THR A 198 -7.66 -2.25 0.28
CA THR A 198 -8.41 -1.02 0.06
C THR A 198 -8.63 -0.26 1.36
N SER A 199 -8.54 1.08 1.29
CA SER A 199 -8.92 1.94 2.42
C SER A 199 -10.42 1.90 2.73
N ARG A 200 -11.22 1.33 1.82
CA ARG A 200 -12.68 1.16 1.95
C ARG A 200 -13.08 -0.30 1.79
N SER A 201 -14.00 -0.58 0.88
CA SER A 201 -14.56 -1.90 0.61
C SER A 201 -14.24 -2.36 -0.81
N VAL A 202 -14.41 -3.65 -1.05
CA VAL A 202 -14.48 -4.25 -2.38
C VAL A 202 -15.94 -4.37 -2.75
N SER A 203 -16.33 -3.83 -3.90
CA SER A 203 -17.73 -3.81 -4.31
C SER A 203 -18.28 -5.24 -4.48
N PRO A 204 -19.59 -5.47 -4.27
CA PRO A 204 -20.19 -6.78 -4.48
C PRO A 204 -19.99 -7.31 -5.91
N ASP A 205 -20.01 -6.42 -6.91
CA ASP A 205 -19.79 -6.79 -8.31
C ASP A 205 -18.33 -7.22 -8.55
N ALA A 206 -17.35 -6.55 -7.94
CA ALA A 206 -15.95 -6.95 -8.00
C ALA A 206 -15.74 -8.34 -7.37
N LYS A 207 -16.39 -8.62 -6.23
CA LYS A 207 -16.33 -9.94 -5.57
C LYS A 207 -16.87 -11.05 -6.49
N ARG A 208 -18.00 -10.81 -7.18
CA ARG A 208 -18.58 -11.77 -8.14
C ARG A 208 -17.64 -12.08 -9.31
N VAL A 209 -16.95 -11.08 -9.86
CA VAL A 209 -15.93 -11.31 -10.91
C VAL A 209 -14.85 -12.29 -10.45
N PHE A 210 -14.39 -12.19 -9.20
CA PHE A 210 -13.42 -13.15 -8.65
C PHE A 210 -14.03 -14.54 -8.42
N GLU A 211 -15.28 -14.63 -7.96
CA GLU A 211 -15.97 -15.92 -7.75
C GLU A 211 -16.16 -16.71 -9.05
N GLU A 212 -16.55 -16.03 -10.13
CA GLU A 212 -16.73 -16.60 -11.46
C GLU A 212 -15.41 -17.18 -12.00
N ILE A 213 -14.32 -16.44 -11.89
CA ILE A 213 -12.99 -16.86 -12.40
C ILE A 213 -12.36 -17.95 -11.52
N SER A 214 -12.59 -17.91 -10.21
CA SER A 214 -12.09 -18.94 -9.29
C SER A 214 -12.86 -20.26 -9.34
N GLY A 215 -13.92 -20.36 -10.16
CA GLY A 215 -14.78 -21.54 -10.22
C GLY A 215 -15.57 -21.78 -8.94
N ARG A 216 -15.77 -20.74 -8.11
CA ARG A 216 -16.62 -20.78 -6.90
C ARG A 216 -18.08 -20.41 -7.22
N GLY A 217 -18.36 -19.94 -8.43
CA GLY A 217 -19.72 -19.71 -8.93
C GLY A 217 -20.42 -21.03 -9.31
N ASP A 218 -21.69 -21.15 -8.93
CA ASP A 218 -22.59 -22.30 -9.10
C ASP A 218 -22.98 -22.58 -10.58
N VAL A 219 -22.20 -22.12 -11.55
CA VAL A 219 -22.53 -22.19 -12.98
C VAL A 219 -21.69 -23.30 -13.63
N GLY A 220 -22.29 -24.48 -13.70
CA GLY A 220 -21.74 -25.63 -14.42
C GLY A 220 -21.36 -25.26 -15.84
N THR A 221 -20.06 -25.22 -16.13
CA THR A 221 -19.54 -24.90 -17.46
C THR A 221 -18.98 -26.17 -18.10
N ILE A 222 -19.60 -26.56 -19.22
CA ILE A 222 -19.42 -27.80 -19.99
C ILE A 222 -18.21 -27.73 -20.95
N LEU A 223 -17.38 -26.68 -20.91
CA LEU A 223 -16.30 -26.48 -21.88
C LEU A 223 -15.00 -26.04 -21.19
N GLY A 224 -14.01 -26.93 -21.20
CA GLY A 224 -12.58 -26.62 -21.11
C GLY A 224 -12.11 -26.05 -19.77
N SER A 225 -11.30 -26.84 -19.05
CA SER A 225 -10.57 -26.45 -17.84
C SER A 225 -9.60 -25.28 -18.11
N SER A 226 -10.09 -24.05 -18.05
CA SER A 226 -9.22 -22.88 -17.86
C SER A 226 -8.63 -22.96 -16.45
N PRO A 227 -7.35 -22.59 -16.27
CA PRO A 227 -6.75 -22.55 -14.94
C PRO A 227 -7.56 -21.59 -14.05
N THR A 228 -8.19 -22.15 -13.01
CA THR A 228 -8.95 -21.37 -12.05
C THR A 228 -7.96 -20.59 -11.19
N LEU A 229 -7.91 -19.26 -11.37
CA LEU A 229 -7.12 -18.42 -10.49
C LEU A 229 -7.74 -18.47 -9.08
N PRO A 230 -6.96 -18.68 -8.01
CA PRO A 230 -7.48 -18.68 -6.65
C PRO A 230 -8.24 -17.39 -6.33
N TYR A 231 -9.16 -17.41 -5.36
CA TYR A 231 -9.80 -16.17 -4.93
C TYR A 231 -8.76 -15.27 -4.23
N PRO A 232 -8.63 -13.98 -4.58
CA PRO A 232 -7.65 -13.11 -3.94
C PRO A 232 -8.01 -12.85 -2.48
N ASN A 233 -7.01 -12.68 -1.62
CA ASN A 233 -7.21 -12.28 -0.24
C ASN A 233 -7.67 -10.81 -0.20
N LEU A 234 -8.80 -10.54 0.46
CA LEU A 234 -9.35 -9.19 0.57
C LEU A 234 -8.99 -8.59 1.93
N ILE A 235 -8.40 -7.41 1.91
CA ILE A 235 -8.13 -6.58 3.09
C ILE A 235 -8.91 -5.28 2.91
N GLU A 236 -10.12 -5.27 3.47
CA GLU A 236 -11.05 -4.13 3.45
C GLU A 236 -10.90 -3.31 4.73
N GLY A 237 -10.49 -2.05 4.59
CA GLY A 237 -10.06 -1.23 5.71
C GLY A 237 -8.63 -1.54 6.16
N LEU A 238 -8.00 -0.57 6.82
CA LEU A 238 -6.56 -0.60 7.11
C LEU A 238 -6.22 -0.62 8.60
N GLN A 239 -7.23 -0.78 9.47
CA GLN A 239 -7.03 -0.74 10.92
C GLN A 239 -6.20 -1.93 11.44
N ASP A 240 -6.33 -3.10 10.81
CA ASP A 240 -5.64 -4.35 11.19
C ASP A 240 -4.79 -4.94 10.04
N LEU A 241 -4.29 -4.10 9.13
CA LEU A 241 -3.48 -4.55 8.00
C LEU A 241 -2.29 -5.40 8.45
N GLY A 242 -1.58 -4.95 9.50
CA GLY A 242 -0.40 -5.63 10.04
C GLY A 242 -0.74 -7.03 10.57
N GLY A 243 -1.76 -7.15 11.42
CA GLY A 243 -2.15 -8.43 12.02
C GLY A 243 -2.69 -9.44 10.99
N VAL A 244 -3.33 -8.96 9.92
CA VAL A 244 -3.76 -9.83 8.81
C VAL A 244 -2.57 -10.36 8.02
N LEU A 245 -1.61 -9.49 7.66
CA LEU A 245 -0.45 -9.90 6.88
C LEU A 245 0.49 -10.81 7.67
N GLU A 246 0.73 -10.52 8.96
CA GLU A 246 1.52 -11.37 9.86
C GLU A 246 0.98 -12.80 9.89
N LYS A 247 -0.32 -12.96 10.13
CA LYS A 247 -0.98 -14.28 10.13
C LYS A 247 -0.84 -15.03 8.80
N MET A 248 -0.92 -14.31 7.68
CA MET A 248 -0.79 -14.91 6.35
C MET A 248 0.64 -15.38 6.09
N VAL A 249 1.63 -14.58 6.47
CA VAL A 249 3.05 -14.92 6.36
C VAL A 249 3.39 -16.10 7.26
N ASP A 250 2.94 -16.09 8.52
CA ASP A 250 3.12 -17.19 9.46
C ASP A 250 2.49 -18.49 8.94
N SER A 251 1.26 -18.42 8.44
CA SER A 251 0.55 -19.57 7.85
C SER A 251 1.30 -20.15 6.64
N HIS A 252 1.89 -19.29 5.81
CA HIS A 252 2.71 -19.71 4.67
C HIS A 252 3.94 -20.50 5.14
N PHE A 253 4.69 -19.97 6.11
CA PHE A 253 5.86 -20.64 6.66
C PHE A 253 5.50 -21.95 7.36
N GLN A 254 4.42 -21.99 8.15
CA GLN A 254 3.96 -23.22 8.81
C GLN A 254 3.57 -24.31 7.82
N THR A 255 2.86 -23.93 6.74
CA THR A 255 2.46 -24.88 5.69
C THR A 255 3.68 -25.48 5.00
N LYS A 256 4.69 -24.66 4.70
CA LYS A 256 5.94 -25.12 4.10
C LYS A 256 6.73 -26.03 5.02
N VAL A 257 6.92 -25.66 6.28
CA VAL A 257 7.59 -26.51 7.28
C VAL A 257 6.87 -27.85 7.42
N GLY A 258 5.53 -27.85 7.47
CA GLY A 258 4.75 -29.08 7.48
C GLY A 258 4.95 -29.95 6.24
N ALA A 259 5.04 -29.34 5.05
CA ALA A 259 5.30 -30.05 3.80
C ALA A 259 6.72 -30.64 3.75
N GLU A 260 7.73 -29.89 4.21
CA GLU A 260 9.12 -30.35 4.29
C GLU A 260 9.28 -31.49 5.29
N ILE A 261 8.70 -31.39 6.48
CA ILE A 261 8.69 -32.48 7.48
C ILE A 261 8.00 -33.73 6.91
N LYS A 262 6.85 -33.57 6.26
CA LYS A 262 6.13 -34.70 5.64
C LYS A 262 6.96 -35.35 4.53
N SER A 263 7.65 -34.56 3.71
CA SER A 263 8.56 -35.04 2.67
C SER A 263 9.74 -35.82 3.28
N ALA A 264 10.35 -35.27 4.34
CA ALA A 264 11.45 -35.91 5.05
C ALA A 264 11.04 -37.25 5.69
N LEU A 265 9.88 -37.28 6.37
CA LEU A 265 9.32 -38.51 6.95
C LEU A 265 8.97 -39.55 5.88
N GLY A 266 8.34 -39.14 4.77
CA GLY A 266 8.09 -40.05 3.65
C GLY A 266 9.38 -40.59 3.00
N GLY A 267 10.45 -39.79 3.00
CA GLY A 267 11.79 -40.23 2.61
C GLY A 267 12.35 -41.29 3.56
N ILE A 268 12.18 -41.11 4.87
CA ILE A 268 12.60 -42.08 5.90
C ILE A 268 11.81 -43.39 5.75
N ASP A 269 10.49 -43.35 5.59
CA ASP A 269 9.66 -44.54 5.40
C ASP A 269 10.06 -45.34 4.16
N ARG A 270 10.46 -44.63 3.09
CA ARG A 270 10.95 -45.25 1.85
C ARG A 270 12.32 -45.89 2.02
N ILE A 271 13.21 -45.28 2.80
CA ILE A 271 14.51 -45.85 3.16
C ILE A 271 14.32 -47.12 4.01
N ILE A 272 13.48 -47.06 5.04
CA ILE A 272 13.17 -48.21 5.90
C ILE A 272 12.57 -49.35 5.07
N SER A 273 11.61 -49.05 4.20
CA SER A 273 11.00 -50.05 3.31
C SER A 273 12.04 -50.71 2.39
N ASN A 274 12.96 -49.92 1.82
CA ASN A 274 14.02 -50.46 0.96
C ASN A 274 15.02 -51.33 1.73
N VAL A 275 15.37 -50.98 2.97
CA VAL A 275 16.26 -51.79 3.83
C VAL A 275 15.60 -53.10 4.23
N VAL A 276 14.31 -53.08 4.58
CA VAL A 276 13.55 -54.29 4.90
C VAL A 276 13.43 -55.20 3.67
N LEU A 277 13.08 -54.65 2.51
CA LEU A 277 13.01 -55.42 1.25
C LEU A 277 14.37 -56.00 0.84
N ALA A 278 15.46 -55.25 1.00
CA ALA A 278 16.80 -55.75 0.74
C ALA A 278 17.21 -56.88 1.70
N SER A 279 16.82 -56.78 2.97
CA SER A 279 17.08 -57.81 3.99
C SER A 279 16.30 -59.10 3.69
N VAL A 280 15.01 -58.99 3.38
CA VAL A 280 14.16 -60.13 3.00
C VAL A 280 14.64 -60.80 1.71
N ALA A 281 15.06 -60.01 0.71
CA ALA A 281 15.63 -60.54 -0.53
C ALA A 281 16.96 -61.27 -0.31
N SER A 282 17.78 -60.80 0.64
CA SER A 282 19.05 -61.46 1.00
C SER A 282 18.85 -62.79 1.74
N GLU A 283 17.82 -62.89 2.58
CA GLU A 283 17.46 -64.14 3.29
C GLU A 283 16.87 -65.20 2.34
N GLN A 284 16.06 -64.79 1.35
CA GLN A 284 15.54 -65.72 0.34
C GLN A 284 16.65 -66.28 -0.56
N LYS A 285 17.66 -65.46 -0.90
CA LYS A 285 18.80 -65.89 -1.73
C LYS A 285 19.75 -66.83 -0.98
N GLN A 286 19.82 -66.76 0.34
CA GLN A 286 20.57 -67.72 1.17
C GLN A 286 19.86 -69.07 1.31
N ARG A 287 18.51 -69.09 1.28
CA ARG A 287 17.73 -70.34 1.33
C ARG A 287 17.73 -71.12 0.01
N SER A 288 17.89 -70.45 -1.13
CA SER A 288 17.90 -71.10 -2.46
C SER A 288 19.26 -71.62 -2.93
N VAL A 289 20.32 -71.48 -2.12
CA VAL A 289 21.69 -71.96 -2.44
C VAL A 289 22.10 -73.14 -1.53
N GLY A 290 21.22 -73.54 -0.60
CA GLY A 290 21.42 -74.66 0.31
C GLY A 290 20.63 -75.94 -0.02
N GLU A 291 19.95 -75.98 -1.17
CA GLU A 291 19.33 -77.18 -1.77
C GLU A 291 20.13 -77.59 -3.03
#